data_AF-A0A3D2IGZ4-F1
#
_entry.id   AF-A0A3D2IGZ4-F1
#
_cell.length_a   1.000
_cell.length_b   1.000
_cell.length_c   1.000
_cell.angle_alpha   90.00
_cell.angle_beta   90.00
_cell.angle_gamma   90.00
#
_symmetry.space_group_name_H-M   'P 1'
#
loop_
_entity.id
_entity.type
_entity.pdbx_description
1 polymer ?
#
loop_
_entity_poly.entity_id
_entity_poly.type
_entity_poly.pdbx_seq_one_letter_code
_entity_poly.pdbx_strand_id
1 'polypeptide(L)'
;VVKRQGDSGQEMIELPTPCAVTCSNDMNDPRIPNLKGIMASKRKPIDQVEISSLGIDEAELQADTKVTSYEEKPARQAGKKYEGEAEEVAREVAQLLDTEANVL
;
A
#
# COMPACT_ATOMS: atom_id res chain seq x y z
N VAL A 1 -14.97 -14.04 8.92
CA VAL A 1 -13.93 -13.42 9.76
C VAL A 1 -12.73 -13.09 8.90
N VAL A 2 -12.22 -11.85 8.97
CA VAL A 2 -11.04 -11.37 8.26
C VAL A 2 -9.98 -10.91 9.25
N LYS A 3 -8.71 -11.01 8.87
CA LYS A 3 -7.58 -10.50 9.63
C LYS A 3 -7.14 -9.18 9.02
N ARG A 4 -7.27 -8.06 9.75
CA ARG A 4 -6.88 -6.72 9.31
C ARG A 4 -5.61 -6.29 10.00
N GLN A 5 -4.65 -5.76 9.25
CA GLN A 5 -3.49 -5.07 9.79
C GLN A 5 -3.87 -3.61 10.10
N GLY A 6 -3.77 -3.21 11.37
CA GLY A 6 -3.87 -1.82 11.82
C GLY A 6 -2.54 -1.31 12.37
N ASP A 7 -2.50 -0.06 12.78
CA ASP A 7 -1.27 0.64 13.21
C ASP A 7 -0.65 0.01 14.47
N SER A 8 -1.49 -0.50 15.39
CA SER A 8 -1.05 -1.09 16.65
C SER A 8 -0.96 -2.62 16.64
N GLY A 9 -1.34 -3.28 15.53
CA GLY A 9 -1.33 -4.74 15.45
C GLY A 9 -2.40 -5.33 14.55
N GLN A 10 -2.76 -6.58 14.80
CA GLN A 10 -3.67 -7.36 13.97
C GLN A 10 -5.03 -7.54 14.65
N GLU A 11 -6.09 -7.28 13.89
CA GLU A 11 -7.47 -7.36 14.35
C GLU A 11 -8.20 -8.50 13.63
N MET A 12 -9.02 -9.24 14.39
CA MET A 12 -9.92 -10.25 13.84
C MET A 12 -11.33 -9.65 13.78
N ILE A 13 -11.86 -9.47 12.57
CA ILE A 13 -13.13 -8.79 12.34
C ILE A 13 -14.12 -9.78 11.73
N GLU A 14 -15.28 -9.94 12.37
CA GLU A 14 -16.41 -10.69 11.83
C GLU A 14 -17.37 -9.73 11.12
N LEU A 15 -17.77 -10.08 9.89
CA LEU A 15 -18.60 -9.23 9.03
C LEU A 15 -19.72 -10.09 8.44
N PRO A 16 -20.98 -9.63 8.46
CA PRO A 16 -22.07 -10.30 7.76
C PRO A 16 -21.94 -10.10 6.24
N THR A 17 -22.49 -11.02 5.45
CA THR A 17 -22.57 -10.87 3.99
C THR A 17 -23.87 -10.16 3.57
N PRO A 18 -23.86 -9.33 2.51
CA PRO A 18 -22.73 -8.98 1.65
C PRO A 18 -21.78 -7.95 2.29
N CYS A 19 -20.47 -8.12 2.07
CA CYS A 19 -19.45 -7.18 2.54
C CYS A 19 -18.38 -6.95 1.45
N ALA A 20 -17.70 -5.81 1.54
CA ALA A 20 -16.54 -5.48 0.72
C ALA A 20 -15.27 -5.60 1.56
N VAL A 21 -14.23 -6.23 1.01
CA VAL A 21 -12.94 -6.43 1.67
C VAL A 21 -11.84 -6.05 0.70
N THR A 22 -10.87 -5.26 1.16
CA THR A 22 -9.64 -4.95 0.43
C THR A 22 -8.54 -5.92 0.85
N CYS A 23 -7.72 -6.37 -0.09
CA CYS A 23 -6.62 -7.30 0.16
C CYS A 23 -5.27 -6.57 0.13
N SER A 24 -4.45 -6.76 1.15
CA SER A 24 -3.06 -6.27 1.17
C SER A 24 -2.17 -7.13 0.26
N ASN A 25 -1.11 -6.52 -0.30
CA ASN A 25 -0.22 -7.19 -1.25
C ASN A 25 0.59 -8.34 -0.63
N ASP A 26 0.81 -8.30 0.68
CA ASP A 26 1.57 -9.28 1.45
C ASP A 26 0.71 -10.44 1.98
N MET A 27 -0.59 -10.47 1.64
CA MET A 27 -1.51 -11.48 2.13
C MET A 27 -1.20 -12.89 1.60
N ASN A 28 -0.71 -12.99 0.37
CA ASN A 28 -0.37 -14.27 -0.26
C ASN A 28 0.53 -14.09 -1.49
N ASP A 29 1.30 -15.12 -1.82
CA ASP A 29 1.98 -15.23 -3.12
C ASP A 29 0.99 -15.67 -4.21
N PRO A 30 0.78 -14.88 -5.27
CA PRO A 30 -0.09 -15.28 -6.37
C PRO A 30 0.44 -16.54 -7.06
N ARG A 31 -0.43 -17.53 -7.24
CA ARG A 31 -0.07 -18.78 -7.93
C ARG A 31 0.35 -18.53 -9.38
N ILE A 32 1.37 -19.26 -9.84
CA ILE A 32 1.74 -19.26 -11.26
C ILE A 32 0.65 -19.99 -12.07
N PRO A 33 0.10 -19.37 -13.13
CA PRO A 33 -0.89 -20.02 -13.96
C PRO A 33 -0.25 -21.13 -14.81
N ASN A 34 -0.96 -22.24 -14.99
CA ASN A 34 -0.53 -23.29 -15.92
C ASN A 34 -0.91 -22.95 -17.37
N LEU A 35 -0.28 -23.60 -18.34
CA LEU A 35 -0.50 -23.34 -19.77
C LEU A 35 -1.99 -23.45 -20.17
N LYS A 36 -2.70 -24.45 -19.63
CA LYS A 36 -4.13 -24.64 -19.88
C LYS A 36 -4.96 -23.45 -19.38
N GLY A 37 -4.63 -22.92 -18.20
CA GLY A 37 -5.29 -21.77 -17.58
C GLY A 37 -5.03 -20.47 -18.35
N ILE A 38 -3.81 -20.28 -18.86
CA ILE A 38 -3.47 -19.14 -19.73
C ILE A 38 -4.30 -19.20 -21.02
N MET A 39 -4.33 -20.37 -21.67
CA MET A 39 -5.09 -20.56 -22.92
C MET A 39 -6.59 -20.40 -22.74
N ALA A 40 -7.15 -20.87 -21.61
CA ALA A 40 -8.56 -20.71 -21.29
C ALA A 40 -8.91 -19.23 -21.02
N SER A 41 -8.07 -18.52 -20.25
CA SER A 41 -8.30 -17.10 -19.94
C SER A 41 -8.25 -16.24 -21.18
N LYS A 42 -7.31 -16.51 -22.10
CA LYS A 42 -7.19 -15.80 -23.38
C LYS A 42 -8.42 -15.97 -24.29
N ARG A 43 -9.12 -17.10 -24.20
CA ARG A 43 -10.32 -17.38 -25.00
C ARG A 43 -11.60 -16.81 -24.40
N LYS A 44 -11.59 -16.48 -23.11
CA LYS A 44 -12.79 -15.97 -22.44
C LYS A 44 -13.10 -14.58 -23.00
N PRO A 45 -14.33 -14.33 -23.51
CA PRO A 45 -14.70 -12.99 -23.94
C PRO A 45 -14.63 -12.03 -22.74
N ILE A 46 -14.17 -10.82 -23.00
CA ILE A 46 -14.17 -9.72 -22.03
C ILE A 46 -15.38 -8.86 -22.38
N ASP A 47 -16.37 -8.86 -21.49
CA ASP A 47 -17.56 -8.05 -21.66
C ASP A 47 -17.18 -6.58 -21.42
N GLN A 48 -17.41 -5.74 -22.42
CA GLN A 48 -17.26 -4.29 -22.30
C GLN A 48 -18.61 -3.72 -21.89
N VAL A 49 -18.64 -3.03 -20.76
CA VAL A 49 -19.84 -2.40 -20.24
C VAL A 49 -19.67 -0.89 -20.39
N GLU A 50 -20.52 -0.29 -21.21
CA GLU A 50 -20.55 1.16 -21.40
C GLU A 50 -21.19 1.83 -20.19
N ILE A 51 -20.67 2.99 -19.79
CA ILE A 51 -21.20 3.76 -18.64
C ILE A 51 -22.68 4.07 -18.84
N SER A 52 -23.06 4.43 -20.07
CA SER A 52 -24.46 4.73 -20.45
C SER A 52 -25.43 3.57 -20.23
N SER A 53 -24.94 2.33 -20.15
CA SER A 53 -25.74 1.13 -19.88
C SER A 53 -26.04 0.91 -18.39
N LEU A 54 -25.34 1.61 -17.49
CA LEU A 54 -25.44 1.45 -16.05
C LEU A 54 -26.47 2.38 -15.40
N GLY A 55 -27.08 3.29 -16.16
CA GLY A 55 -28.06 4.26 -15.65
C GLY A 55 -27.47 5.28 -14.67
N ILE A 56 -26.16 5.54 -14.76
CA ILE A 56 -25.43 6.50 -13.93
C ILE A 56 -25.38 7.84 -14.67
N ASP A 57 -25.60 8.95 -13.95
CA ASP A 57 -25.42 10.30 -14.51
C ASP A 57 -23.91 10.62 -14.62
N GLU A 58 -23.46 11.01 -15.81
CA GLU A 58 -22.06 11.39 -16.04
C GLU A 58 -21.62 12.61 -15.21
N ALA A 59 -22.57 13.46 -14.80
CA ALA A 59 -22.29 14.57 -13.90
C ALA A 59 -21.83 14.10 -12.51
N GLU A 60 -22.28 12.91 -12.05
CA GLU A 60 -21.89 12.31 -10.77
C GLU A 60 -20.51 11.65 -10.82
N LEU A 61 -19.93 11.44 -12.01
CA LEU A 61 -18.62 10.82 -12.21
C LEU A 61 -17.46 11.82 -12.12
N GLN A 62 -17.73 13.10 -11.84
CA GLN A 62 -16.69 14.11 -11.69
C GLN A 62 -15.92 13.93 -10.39
N ALA A 63 -14.59 14.08 -10.44
CA ALA A 63 -13.76 14.00 -9.26
C ALA A 63 -13.92 15.26 -8.39
N ASP A 64 -14.15 15.07 -7.09
CA ASP A 64 -14.19 16.18 -6.13
C ASP A 64 -12.82 16.84 -5.91
N THR A 65 -11.74 16.14 -6.28
CA THR A 65 -10.37 16.59 -6.06
C THR A 65 -9.64 16.81 -7.37
N LYS A 66 -8.73 17.78 -7.38
CA LYS A 66 -7.89 18.12 -8.53
C LYS A 66 -6.42 18.11 -8.11
N VAL A 67 -5.59 17.43 -8.89
CA VAL A 67 -4.14 17.47 -8.70
C VAL A 67 -3.61 18.86 -9.06
N THR A 68 -2.89 19.48 -8.13
CA THR A 68 -2.36 20.85 -8.29
C THR A 68 -0.94 20.87 -8.83
N SER A 69 -0.09 19.94 -8.39
CA SER A 69 1.33 19.88 -8.75
C SER A 69 1.91 18.50 -8.46
N TYR A 70 3.10 18.26 -9.01
CA TYR A 70 3.97 17.12 -8.68
C TYR A 70 5.34 17.67 -8.33
N GLU A 71 5.96 17.12 -7.29
CA GLU A 71 7.32 17.46 -6.88
C GLU A 71 8.09 16.17 -6.62
N GLU A 72 9.37 16.15 -6.97
CA GLU A 72 10.24 15.02 -6.67
C GLU A 72 10.62 15.01 -5.19
N LYS A 73 10.71 13.81 -4.61
CA LYS A 73 11.24 13.69 -3.24
C LYS A 73 12.70 14.16 -3.21
N PRO A 74 13.11 14.96 -2.20
CA PRO A 74 14.49 15.35 -2.04
C PRO A 74 15.44 14.14 -2.08
N ALA A 75 16.60 14.32 -2.71
CA ALA A 75 17.64 13.28 -2.72
C ALA A 75 18.03 12.89 -1.29
N ARG A 76 18.35 11.61 -1.08
CA ARG A 76 18.89 11.15 0.21
C ARG A 76 20.16 11.92 0.54
N GLN A 77 20.21 12.53 1.71
CA GLN A 77 21.42 13.16 2.22
C GLN A 77 22.45 12.08 2.61
N ALA A 78 23.73 12.43 2.57
CA ALA A 78 24.78 11.52 3.02
C ALA A 78 24.59 11.19 4.51
N GLY A 79 24.67 9.89 4.86
CA GLY A 79 24.66 9.47 6.26
C GLY A 79 25.94 9.92 6.98
N LYS A 80 25.84 10.13 8.30
CA LYS A 80 26.99 10.47 9.15
C LYS A 80 27.62 9.18 9.69
N LYS A 81 28.94 9.07 9.57
CA LYS A 81 29.75 8.02 10.22
C LYS A 81 30.35 8.60 11.49
N TYR A 82 30.46 7.77 12.52
CA TYR A 82 31.01 8.12 13.82
C TYR A 82 32.23 7.23 14.08
N GLU A 83 33.30 7.82 14.57
CA GLU A 83 34.56 7.15 14.89
C GLU A 83 34.85 7.36 16.38
N GLY A 84 35.32 6.32 17.08
CA GLY A 84 35.58 6.37 18.52
C GLY A 84 35.34 5.02 19.20
N GLU A 85 35.36 5.04 20.53
CA GLU A 85 35.03 3.86 21.33
C GLU A 85 33.54 3.52 21.19
N ALA A 86 33.24 2.22 21.10
CA ALA A 86 31.90 1.74 20.75
C ALA A 86 30.80 2.23 21.71
N GLU A 87 31.12 2.35 23.01
CA GLU A 87 30.17 2.77 24.04
C GLU A 87 29.78 4.26 23.91
N GLU A 88 30.75 5.12 23.57
CA GLU A 88 30.53 6.56 23.40
C GLU A 88 29.72 6.85 22.14
N VAL A 89 30.08 6.20 21.03
CA VAL A 89 29.37 6.31 19.75
C VAL A 89 27.94 5.82 19.88
N ALA A 90 27.69 4.71 20.58
CA ALA A 90 26.33 4.21 20.79
C ALA A 90 25.47 5.20 21.59
N ARG A 91 26.04 5.84 22.62
CA ARG A 91 25.34 6.87 23.39
C ARG A 91 25.02 8.11 22.56
N GLU A 92 25.98 8.59 21.76
CA GLU A 92 25.79 9.75 20.87
C GLU A 92 24.70 9.47 19.82
N VAL A 93 24.74 8.30 19.16
CA VAL A 93 23.75 7.94 18.14
C VAL A 93 22.36 7.79 18.75
N ALA A 94 22.23 7.15 19.93
CA ALA A 94 20.94 7.03 20.61
C ALA A 94 20.35 8.39 20.96
N GLN A 95 21.17 9.32 21.45
CA GLN A 95 20.74 10.68 21.75
C GLN A 95 20.27 11.41 20.48
N LEU A 96 21.01 11.31 19.37
CA LEU A 96 20.65 11.96 18.11
C LEU A 96 19.36 11.37 17.50
N LEU A 97 19.14 10.06 17.63
CA LEU A 97 17.90 9.41 17.17
C LEU A 97 16.67 9.86 17.95
N ASP A 98 16.81 10.10 19.26
CA ASP A 98 15.76 10.65 20.12
C ASP A 98 15.50 12.12 19.79
N THR A 99 16.53 12.96 19.75
CA THR A 99 16.36 14.41 19.65
C THR A 99 16.12 14.95 18.24
N GLU A 100 16.82 14.42 17.23
CA GLU A 100 16.78 14.98 15.87
C GLU A 100 15.80 14.23 14.96
N ALA A 101 15.77 12.90 15.08
CA ALA A 101 15.01 12.06 14.18
C ALA A 101 13.65 11.62 14.76
N ASN A 102 13.44 11.71 16.08
CA ASN A 102 12.20 11.37 16.80
C ASN A 102 11.65 9.99 16.38
N VAL A 103 12.57 9.01 16.28
CA VAL A 103 12.28 7.63 15.83
C VAL A 103 12.33 6.62 16.98
N LEU A 104 12.69 7.09 18.17
CA LEU A 104 12.71 6.35 19.44
C LEU A 104 11.60 6.90 20.33
#